data_AF-A0A550HFD1-F1
#
_entry.id   AF-A0A550HFD1-F1
#
_cell.length_a   1.000
_cell.length_b   1.000
_cell.length_c   1.000
_cell.angle_alpha   90.00
_cell.angle_beta   90.00
_cell.angle_gamma   90.00
#
_symmetry.space_group_name_H-M   'P 1'
#
loop_
_entity.id
_entity.type
_entity.pdbx_description
1 polymer ?
#
loop_
_entity_poly.entity_id
_entity_poly.type
_entity_poly.pdbx_seq_one_letter_code
_entity_poly.pdbx_strand_id
1 'polypeptide(L)'
;MLRCHLLGHRFRFLHEGDTMLWRCARGCGAEGSKRYPTAQDAKRYARAFDREDQADMGRRAPLGLLPLRLLRAWRLRRRKEAGGEPRAEAPPP
;
A
#
# COMPACT_ATOMS: atom_id res chain seq x y z
N MET A 1 -13.36 -5.71 5.15
CA MET A 1 -12.24 -6.62 4.83
C MET A 1 -11.47 -6.20 3.57
N LEU A 2 -12.12 -6.01 2.40
CA LEU A 2 -11.47 -5.57 1.15
C LEU A 2 -10.58 -4.32 1.29
N ARG A 3 -11.01 -3.33 2.08
CA ARG A 3 -10.23 -2.10 2.32
C ARG A 3 -8.88 -2.37 2.99
N CYS A 4 -8.79 -3.38 3.86
CA CYS A 4 -7.53 -3.80 4.48
C CYS A 4 -6.67 -4.64 3.53
N HIS A 5 -7.29 -5.37 2.61
CA HIS A 5 -6.58 -6.17 1.61
C HIS A 5 -5.97 -5.32 0.49
N LEU A 6 -6.62 -4.18 0.16
CA LEU A 6 -6.14 -3.22 -0.84
C LEU A 6 -5.13 -2.21 -0.29
N LEU A 7 -5.30 -1.78 0.97
CA LEU A 7 -4.53 -0.68 1.56
C LEU A 7 -3.66 -1.11 2.76
N GLY A 8 -3.67 -2.39 3.12
CA GLY A 8 -3.12 -2.88 4.38
C GLY A 8 -4.05 -2.67 5.58
N HIS A 9 -3.85 -3.50 6.62
CA HIS A 9 -4.44 -3.28 7.94
C HIS A 9 -3.88 -2.00 8.54
N ARG A 10 -4.72 -1.22 9.23
CA ARG A 10 -4.30 -0.02 9.98
C ARG A 10 -4.42 -0.30 11.46
N PHE A 11 -3.35 -0.75 12.10
CA PHE A 11 -3.39 -1.08 13.51
C PHE A 11 -3.22 0.18 14.35
N ARG A 12 -4.14 0.41 15.29
CA ARG A 12 -3.96 1.41 16.35
C ARG A 12 -3.59 0.70 17.64
N PHE A 13 -2.51 1.15 18.25
CA PHE A 13 -1.99 0.58 19.48
C PHE A 13 -2.42 1.44 20.67
N LEU A 14 -2.92 0.77 21.71
CA LEU A 14 -3.41 1.34 22.95
C LEU A 14 -2.78 0.54 24.10
N HIS A 15 -2.77 1.11 25.31
CA HIS A 15 -2.37 0.38 26.50
C HIS A 15 -3.45 0.50 27.56
N GLU A 16 -3.66 -0.57 28.30
CA GLU A 16 -4.56 -0.68 29.42
C GLU A 16 -3.79 -1.39 30.54
N GLY A 17 -3.34 -0.60 31.53
CA GLY A 17 -2.44 -1.10 32.57
C GLY A 17 -1.17 -1.73 31.98
N ASP A 18 -0.94 -2.99 32.34
CA ASP A 18 0.15 -3.86 31.90
C ASP A 18 -0.10 -4.54 30.53
N THR A 19 -1.25 -4.29 29.90
CA THR A 19 -1.63 -4.92 28.63
C THR A 19 -1.62 -3.90 27.50
N MET A 20 -0.94 -4.22 26.41
CA MET A 20 -1.02 -3.49 25.15
C MET A 20 -2.11 -4.11 24.28
N LEU A 21 -2.99 -3.29 23.72
CA LEU A 21 -4.05 -3.71 22.81
C LEU A 21 -3.80 -3.09 21.44
N TRP A 22 -4.14 -3.80 20.37
CA TRP A 22 -4.18 -3.22 19.04
C TRP A 22 -5.45 -3.61 18.32
N ARG A 23 -5.98 -2.68 17.53
CA ARG A 23 -7.17 -2.92 16.71
C ARG A 23 -7.07 -2.24 15.37
N CYS A 24 -7.65 -2.85 14.35
CA CYS A 24 -7.71 -2.27 13.03
C CYS A 24 -8.69 -1.10 13.02
N ALA A 25 -8.19 0.13 12.84
CA ALA A 25 -9.00 1.34 12.78
C ALA A 25 -9.95 1.35 11.56
N ARG A 26 -9.74 0.48 10.57
CA ARG A 26 -10.65 0.29 9.43
C ARG A 26 -11.84 -0.64 9.75
N GLY A 27 -11.95 -1.16 10.98
CA GLY A 27 -13.10 -1.93 11.44
C GLY A 27 -13.22 -3.32 10.82
N CYS A 28 -12.11 -3.95 10.40
CA CYS A 28 -12.15 -5.29 9.81
C CYS A 28 -12.18 -6.44 10.82
N GLY A 29 -12.21 -6.15 12.12
CA GLY A 29 -12.15 -7.15 13.19
C GLY A 29 -10.76 -7.72 13.47
N ALA A 30 -9.70 -7.20 12.84
CA ALA A 30 -8.33 -7.60 13.20
C ALA A 30 -7.90 -6.84 14.44
N GLU A 31 -7.77 -7.54 15.55
CA GLU A 31 -7.37 -7.00 16.85
C GLU A 31 -6.55 -8.04 17.62
N GLY A 32 -5.91 -7.59 18.69
CA GLY A 32 -5.15 -8.46 19.58
C GLY A 32 -4.66 -7.73 20.82
N SER A 33 -4.10 -8.49 21.74
CA SER A 33 -3.54 -7.98 22.98
C SER A 33 -2.25 -8.70 23.34
N LYS A 34 -1.40 -8.00 24.10
CA LYS A 34 -0.15 -8.54 24.63
C LYS A 34 0.09 -7.99 26.02
N ARG A 35 0.24 -8.88 26.99
CA ARG A 35 0.60 -8.52 28.37
C ARG A 35 2.11 -8.32 28.49
N TYR A 36 2.48 -7.30 29.26
CA TYR A 36 3.84 -6.97 29.62
C TYR A 36 4.02 -7.06 31.13
N PRO A 37 5.26 -7.19 31.64
CA PRO A 37 5.53 -7.26 33.07
C PRO A 37 5.16 -5.96 33.81
N THR A 38 5.22 -4.82 33.13
CA THR A 38 4.90 -3.51 33.72
C THR A 38 4.00 -2.68 32.82
N ALA A 39 3.22 -1.80 33.44
CA ALA A 39 2.39 -0.82 32.73
C ALA A 39 3.22 0.21 31.95
N GLN A 40 4.43 0.52 32.43
CA GLN A 40 5.36 1.40 31.73
C GLN A 40 5.86 0.77 30.43
N ASP A 41 6.15 -0.53 30.43
CA ASP A 41 6.54 -1.25 29.21
C ASP A 41 5.40 -1.27 28.20
N ALA A 42 4.18 -1.65 28.63
CA ALA A 42 3.01 -1.65 27.76
C ALA A 42 2.77 -0.27 27.12
N LYS A 43 2.88 0.81 27.90
CA LYS A 43 2.77 2.19 27.41
C LYS A 43 3.89 2.57 26.44
N ARG A 44 5.15 2.21 26.74
CA ARG A 44 6.31 2.50 25.89
C ARG A 44 6.15 1.84 24.53
N TYR A 45 5.82 0.55 24.51
CA TYR A 45 5.64 -0.20 23.27
C TYR A 45 4.43 0.30 22.49
N ALA A 46 3.28 0.55 23.14
CA ALA A 46 2.10 1.08 22.47
C ALA A 46 2.41 2.40 21.72
N ARG A 47 3.16 3.32 22.35
CA ARG A 47 3.57 4.58 21.71
C ARG A 47 4.59 4.40 20.60
N ALA A 48 5.53 3.45 20.74
CA ALA A 48 6.52 3.17 19.71
C ALA A 48 5.85 2.63 18.45
N PHE A 49 5.01 1.60 18.61
CA PHE A 49 4.29 0.96 17.51
C PHE A 49 3.28 1.89 16.83
N ASP A 50 2.55 2.74 17.57
CA ASP A 50 1.65 3.72 16.95
C ASP A 50 2.42 4.70 16.04
N ARG A 51 3.59 5.18 16.47
CA ARG A 51 4.43 6.08 15.67
C ARG A 51 4.98 5.41 14.41
N GLU A 52 5.48 4.18 14.54
CA GLU A 52 6.03 3.42 13.42
C GLU A 52 4.94 3.06 12.39
N ASP A 53 3.75 2.65 12.83
CA ASP A 53 2.60 2.37 11.94
C ASP A 53 2.21 3.62 11.11
N GLN A 54 2.19 4.80 11.74
CA GLN A 54 1.92 6.06 11.04
C GLN A 54 3.02 6.40 10.01
N ALA A 55 4.28 6.08 10.30
CA ALA A 55 5.39 6.33 9.38
C ALA A 55 5.43 5.32 8.21
N ASP A 56 5.14 4.04 8.45
CA ASP A 56 5.12 2.99 7.42
C ASP A 56 3.93 3.15 6.44
N MET A 57 2.86 3.82 6.88
CA MET A 57 1.67 4.14 6.09
C MET A 57 1.97 4.85 4.77
N GLY A 58 3.01 5.69 4.72
CA GLY A 58 3.44 6.37 3.50
C GLY A 58 4.38 5.54 2.63
N ARG A 59 5.04 4.52 3.19
CA ARG A 59 6.13 3.78 2.54
C ARG A 59 5.64 2.57 1.75
N ARG A 60 4.49 2.01 2.11
CA ARG A 60 3.80 0.96 1.34
C ARG A 60 2.85 1.51 0.25
N ALA A 61 3.19 2.66 -0.32
CA ALA A 61 2.62 3.14 -1.57
C ALA A 61 3.20 2.35 -2.77
N PRO A 62 2.48 2.23 -3.89
CA PRO A 62 2.19 0.97 -4.56
C PRO A 62 3.29 0.50 -5.49
N LEU A 63 4.16 -0.41 -5.03
CA LEU A 63 4.98 -1.22 -5.95
C LEU A 63 4.11 -2.09 -6.89
N GLY A 64 2.82 -2.26 -6.60
CA GLY A 64 1.86 -3.01 -7.42
C GLY A 64 1.37 -2.32 -8.71
N LEU A 65 1.70 -1.04 -8.97
CA LEU A 65 1.26 -0.35 -10.19
C LEU A 65 2.34 -0.26 -11.29
N LEU A 66 3.55 -0.73 -11.02
CA LEU A 66 4.60 -0.89 -12.04
C LEU A 66 4.15 -1.74 -13.25
N PRO A 67 3.46 -2.90 -13.07
CA PRO A 67 3.03 -3.73 -14.20
C PRO A 67 2.08 -2.98 -15.16
N LEU A 68 1.14 -2.21 -14.60
CA LEU A 68 0.15 -1.44 -15.37
C LEU A 68 0.79 -0.25 -16.11
N ARG A 69 1.81 0.38 -15.53
CA ARG A 69 2.56 1.47 -16.16
C ARG A 69 3.36 0.98 -17.37
N LEU A 70 4.01 -0.19 -17.26
CA LEU A 70 4.70 -0.84 -18.38
C LEU A 70 3.72 -1.22 -19.51
N LEU A 71 2.58 -1.80 -19.16
CA LEU A 71 1.59 -2.25 -20.15
C LEU A 71 0.89 -1.08 -20.87
N ARG A 72 0.77 0.09 -20.24
CA ARG A 72 0.33 1.34 -20.89
C ARG A 72 1.41 1.89 -21.82
N ALA A 73 2.67 1.93 -21.39
CA ALA A 73 3.77 2.43 -22.22
C ALA A 73 3.95 1.59 -23.49
N TRP A 74 3.84 0.26 -23.38
CA TRP A 74 3.94 -0.64 -24.54
C TRP A 74 2.78 -0.49 -25.53
N ARG A 75 1.54 -0.30 -25.05
CA ARG A 75 0.38 -0.03 -25.91
C ARG A 75 0.50 1.30 -26.67
N LEU A 76 1.02 2.35 -26.04
CA LEU A 76 1.25 3.64 -26.69
C LEU A 76 2.32 3.54 -27.79
N ARG A 77 3.38 2.76 -27.57
CA ARG A 77 4.41 2.51 -28.59
C ARG A 77 3.86 1.78 -29.82
N ARG A 78 3.12 0.67 -29.62
CA ARG A 78 2.52 -0.08 -30.75
C ARG A 78 1.55 0.74 -31.60
N ARG A 79 0.82 1.68 -31.00
CA ARG A 79 -0.06 2.61 -31.75
C ARG A 79 0.72 3.58 -32.63
N LYS A 80 1.93 3.97 -32.22
CA LYS A 80 2.78 4.87 -32.99
C LYS A 80 3.41 4.16 -34.20
N GLU A 81 3.72 2.88 -34.05
CA GLU A 81 4.24 2.01 -35.14
C GLU A 81 3.15 1.69 -36.17
N ALA A 82 1.91 1.45 -35.73
CA ALA A 82 0.77 1.22 -36.64
C ALA A 82 0.26 2.49 -37.36
N GLY A 83 0.69 3.69 -36.95
CA GLY A 83 0.33 4.96 -37.58
C GLY A 83 1.41 5.53 -38.51
N GLY A 84 2.49 4.77 -38.76
CA GLY A 84 3.69 5.22 -39.45
C GLY A 84 3.94 4.58 -40.80
N GLU A 85 2.93 4.49 -41.69
CA GLU A 85 3.20 4.35 -43.12
C GLU A 85 2.03 4.88 -43.97
N PRO A 86 2.24 5.98 -44.72
CA PRO A 86 1.65 6.12 -46.04
C PRO A 86 2.76 6.12 -47.09
N ARG A 87 2.91 4.94 -47.71
CA ARG A 87 3.31 4.67 -49.10
C ARG A 87 3.42 5.93 -49.98
N ALA A 88 4.65 6.33 -50.30
CA ALA A 88 4.93 7.21 -51.43
C ALA A 88 5.01 6.34 -52.69
N GLU A 89 3.85 6.09 -53.31
CA GLU A 89 3.77 5.54 -54.66
C GLU A 89 3.99 6.68 -55.66
N ALA A 90 5.14 6.70 -56.33
CA ALA A 90 5.40 7.60 -57.45
C ALA A 90 4.76 7.04 -58.74
N PRO A 91 4.11 7.87 -59.58
CA PRO A 91 3.43 7.40 -60.78
C PRO A 91 4.43 7.05 -61.91
N PRO A 92 4.11 6.07 -62.78
CA PRO A 92 4.95 5.73 -63.94
C PRO A 92 4.81 6.75 -65.09
N PRO A 93 5.79 6.80 -66.02
CA PRO A 93 5.81 7.75 -67.15
C PRO A 93 4.76 7.47 -68.23
#